data_AF-A0A7V9S5F1-F1
#
_entry.id   AF-A0A7V9S5F1-F1
#
_cell.length_a   1.000
_cell.length_b   1.000
_cell.length_c   1.000
_cell.angle_alpha   90.00
_cell.angle_beta   90.00
_cell.angle_gamma   90.00
#
_symmetry.space_group_name_H-M   'P 1'
#
loop_
_entity.id
_entity.type
_entity.pdbx_description
1 polymer ?
#
loop_
_entity_poly.entity_id
_entity_poly.type
_entity_poly.pdbx_seq_one_letter_code
_entity_poly.pdbx_strand_id
1 'polypeptide(L)'
;MKTRIVLAAFLISTFSSGVCFAQTENVPAADSSSLDFKQFGLLAIQEGGRRKPIDTFARETLIKLTGRSSYKAGAKTWPASDFLLSMLLDTHDWKAEPMILVSFGQLKAQLGLPAQQRRFSFAQLAALPELNRLAGEAHALRKAEKPLSRLQQEVMSVSERLSLFARVMDGSAFLLVPAAQKETDSWVVPPGFGQYYNETQFAPVQAKLQAMAEAYTRSDGFNFALAGRQLREGLRGLSPGIYPSEGKLALEYRYNHFDGFYRAAWCYGVALLLLVVCSVRVKSPRLKAIGVTVAVLGLLFHASAITMRCLIGGRPPVTNMYESIIWVSFAVSFFGMIFFARYRTTIYLLAALPVTLVALLLVHQMPIAMPSSIDPLVPVLRDNFWLTIHVLTITLSYAAFALAMGFGHILLWRYARNPSATRADQPMHFWLYRVLQLGVILLAAGTILGGVWANYSWGRFWGWDPKETWALIALLCYILTLHGRLAGWWTQFGLVVASVVCFLAVLMAWYGVNFVLGKGLHSYGFGIGGETYVASFVIADLLFVGFAIWRYRASKRVTSGAPEVAGERVAV
;
A
#
# COMPACT_ATOMS: atom_id res chain seq x y z
N MET A 1 25.09 -58.63 3.64
CA MET A 1 26.13 -58.00 2.80
C MET A 1 25.49 -57.63 1.46
N LYS A 2 25.34 -56.32 1.22
CA LYS A 2 25.08 -55.61 -0.05
C LYS A 2 23.74 -55.82 -0.78
N THR A 3 23.09 -54.67 -1.05
CA THR A 3 21.94 -54.42 -1.95
C THR A 3 20.52 -54.39 -1.36
N ARG A 4 20.36 -53.78 -0.18
CA ARG A 4 19.38 -52.70 0.00
C ARG A 4 19.95 -51.45 -0.71
N ILE A 5 19.17 -50.65 -1.46
CA ILE A 5 19.23 -49.15 -1.51
C ILE A 5 18.55 -48.46 -2.73
N VAL A 6 18.39 -48.98 -3.96
CA VAL A 6 18.26 -48.01 -5.11
C VAL A 6 16.91 -47.82 -5.84
N LEU A 7 15.94 -48.75 -5.93
CA LEU A 7 14.85 -48.54 -6.93
C LEU A 7 13.39 -48.58 -6.46
N ALA A 8 13.13 -48.70 -5.16
CA ALA A 8 11.76 -48.78 -4.63
C ALA A 8 11.15 -47.43 -4.20
N ALA A 9 11.79 -46.28 -4.46
CA ALA A 9 11.48 -45.05 -3.74
C ALA A 9 11.19 -43.77 -4.53
N PHE A 10 11.32 -43.68 -5.87
CA PHE A 10 11.56 -42.34 -6.43
C PHE A 10 10.44 -41.51 -7.05
N LEU A 11 9.37 -41.99 -7.73
CA LEU A 11 8.71 -41.03 -8.66
C LEU A 11 7.18 -40.97 -8.81
N ILE A 12 6.38 -41.80 -8.13
CA ILE A 12 4.92 -41.83 -8.39
C ILE A 12 4.04 -41.30 -7.22
N SER A 13 4.60 -41.03 -6.03
CA SER A 13 3.78 -40.61 -4.88
C SER A 13 3.73 -39.11 -4.58
N THR A 14 4.57 -38.26 -5.19
CA THR A 14 4.85 -36.92 -4.62
C THR A 14 3.86 -35.82 -4.97
N PHE A 15 2.64 -36.11 -5.41
CA PHE A 15 1.74 -35.03 -5.79
C PHE A 15 0.22 -35.27 -5.64
N SER A 16 -0.22 -36.41 -5.11
CA SER A 16 -1.66 -36.71 -4.93
C SER A 16 -2.05 -37.33 -3.59
N SER A 17 -1.14 -37.41 -2.62
CA SER A 17 -1.49 -37.76 -1.24
C SER A 17 -0.82 -36.75 -0.32
N GLY A 18 -1.64 -36.06 0.49
CA GLY A 18 -1.16 -35.11 1.48
C GLY A 18 -0.04 -35.75 2.29
N VAL A 19 1.17 -35.19 2.14
CA VAL A 19 2.35 -35.71 2.81
C VAL A 19 2.20 -35.34 4.28
N CYS A 20 1.71 -36.29 5.08
CA CYS A 20 2.07 -36.36 6.47
C CYS A 20 3.56 -36.74 6.49
N PHE A 21 4.44 -35.73 6.39
CA PHE A 21 5.83 -35.93 6.76
C PHE A 21 5.79 -36.32 8.24
N ALA A 22 6.11 -37.59 8.50
CA ALA A 22 6.44 -38.02 9.84
C ALA A 22 7.46 -37.02 10.40
N GLN A 23 7.26 -36.59 11.65
CA GLN A 23 8.17 -35.72 12.37
C GLN A 23 9.58 -36.33 12.37
N THR A 24 10.39 -36.01 11.35
CA THR A 24 11.82 -36.25 11.38
C THR A 24 12.43 -35.10 12.16
N GLU A 25 12.87 -35.42 13.37
CA GLU A 25 13.67 -34.54 14.20
C GLU A 25 14.81 -33.89 13.38
N ASN A 26 14.89 -32.57 13.44
CA ASN A 26 16.03 -31.75 13.03
C ASN A 26 16.58 -32.01 11.62
N VAL A 27 15.78 -31.80 10.57
CA VAL A 27 16.37 -31.42 9.28
C VAL A 27 16.98 -30.02 9.48
N PRO A 28 18.30 -29.84 9.36
CA PRO A 28 18.88 -28.51 9.41
C PRO A 28 18.28 -27.68 8.28
N ALA A 29 17.86 -26.45 8.59
CA ALA A 29 17.42 -25.51 7.57
C ALA A 29 18.43 -25.51 6.41
N ALA A 30 17.97 -25.73 5.18
CA ALA A 30 18.86 -25.76 4.02
C ALA A 30 19.74 -24.50 4.00
N ASP A 31 21.06 -24.68 3.87
CA ASP A 31 21.99 -23.56 3.77
C ASP A 31 21.77 -22.90 2.40
N SER A 32 21.10 -21.76 2.39
CA SER A 32 20.72 -21.08 1.16
C SER A 32 21.71 -19.97 0.77
N SER A 33 22.84 -19.84 1.46
CA SER A 33 23.77 -18.73 1.23
C SER A 33 24.39 -18.73 -0.16
N SER A 34 24.50 -19.90 -0.79
CA SER A 34 25.03 -20.09 -2.15
C SER A 34 23.98 -19.97 -3.26
N LEU A 35 22.69 -19.87 -2.93
CA LEU A 35 21.59 -19.98 -3.89
C LEU A 35 21.20 -18.61 -4.50
N ASP A 36 21.08 -18.55 -5.83
CA ASP A 36 20.48 -17.41 -6.54
C ASP A 36 19.02 -17.70 -6.90
N PHE A 37 18.11 -17.01 -6.22
CA PHE A 37 16.66 -17.15 -6.42
C PHE A 37 16.11 -16.41 -7.64
N LYS A 38 16.93 -15.71 -8.45
CA LYS A 38 16.45 -14.94 -9.59
C LYS A 38 15.69 -15.80 -10.62
N GLN A 39 16.23 -16.98 -10.97
CA GLN A 39 15.60 -17.84 -11.99
C GLN A 39 14.28 -18.45 -11.47
N PHE A 40 14.26 -18.90 -10.22
CA PHE A 40 13.05 -19.34 -9.53
C PHE A 40 12.01 -18.22 -9.42
N GLY A 41 12.43 -17.03 -8.99
CA GLY A 41 11.55 -15.86 -8.84
C GLY A 41 10.93 -15.36 -10.14
N LEU A 42 11.57 -15.65 -11.29
CA LEU A 42 11.06 -15.32 -12.63
C LEU A 42 10.14 -16.39 -13.24
N LEU A 43 9.89 -17.50 -12.55
CA LEU A 43 8.79 -18.41 -12.93
C LEU A 43 7.45 -17.68 -12.78
N ALA A 44 6.51 -17.97 -13.66
CA ALA A 44 5.17 -17.41 -13.57
C ALA A 44 4.29 -18.32 -12.70
N ILE A 45 3.41 -17.69 -11.94
CA ILE A 45 2.37 -18.34 -11.14
C ILE A 45 1.06 -17.59 -11.36
N GLN A 46 -0.07 -18.31 -11.33
CA GLN A 46 -1.39 -17.71 -11.35
C GLN A 46 -1.96 -17.60 -9.93
N GLU A 47 -2.36 -16.41 -9.51
CA GLU A 47 -3.10 -16.19 -8.26
C GLU A 47 -4.28 -15.25 -8.51
N GLY A 48 -5.48 -15.65 -8.11
CA GLY A 48 -6.69 -14.86 -8.29
C GLY A 48 -7.02 -14.53 -9.75
N GLY A 49 -6.49 -15.32 -10.71
CA GLY A 49 -6.60 -15.07 -12.16
C GLY A 49 -5.49 -14.18 -12.75
N ARG A 50 -4.64 -13.55 -11.92
CA ARG A 50 -3.46 -12.79 -12.39
C ARG A 50 -2.25 -13.70 -12.51
N ARG A 51 -1.55 -13.59 -13.64
CA ARG A 51 -0.26 -14.24 -13.91
C ARG A 51 0.87 -13.28 -13.48
N LYS A 52 1.71 -13.68 -12.52
CA LYS A 52 2.79 -12.85 -11.96
C LYS A 52 4.05 -13.68 -11.66
N PRO A 53 5.22 -13.06 -11.46
CA PRO A 53 6.42 -13.79 -11.04
C PRO A 53 6.25 -14.42 -9.65
N ILE A 54 6.87 -15.57 -9.43
CA ILE A 54 6.95 -16.21 -8.10
C ILE A 54 7.58 -15.27 -7.08
N ASP A 55 8.55 -14.42 -7.47
CA ASP A 55 9.12 -13.40 -6.57
C ASP A 55 8.04 -12.48 -5.96
N THR A 56 7.08 -12.01 -6.76
CA THR A 56 5.96 -11.20 -6.26
C THR A 56 5.09 -12.02 -5.32
N PHE A 57 4.71 -13.23 -5.74
CA PHE A 57 3.85 -14.11 -4.94
C PHE A 57 4.50 -14.46 -3.59
N ALA A 58 5.80 -14.72 -3.57
CA ALA A 58 6.58 -15.01 -2.37
C ALA A 58 6.59 -13.80 -1.41
N ARG A 59 6.83 -12.60 -1.93
CA ARG A 59 6.83 -11.35 -1.14
C ARG A 59 5.46 -11.08 -0.54
N GLU A 60 4.40 -11.18 -1.33
CA GLU A 60 3.03 -10.98 -0.88
C GLU A 60 2.62 -12.04 0.15
N THR A 61 2.98 -13.30 -0.06
CA THR A 61 2.73 -14.40 0.88
C THR A 61 3.41 -14.16 2.22
N LEU A 62 4.71 -13.84 2.20
CA LEU A 62 5.48 -13.61 3.43
C LEU A 62 4.93 -12.40 4.21
N ILE A 63 4.61 -11.31 3.52
CA ILE A 63 4.01 -10.12 4.14
C ILE A 63 2.63 -10.45 4.71
N LYS A 64 1.79 -11.19 3.98
CA LYS A 64 0.43 -11.52 4.42
C LYS A 64 0.45 -12.40 5.67
N LEU A 65 1.39 -13.35 5.75
CA LEU A 65 1.56 -14.23 6.91
C LEU A 65 2.20 -13.49 8.10
N THR A 66 3.30 -12.76 7.88
CA THR A 66 4.19 -12.30 8.97
C THR A 66 4.16 -10.79 9.25
N GLY A 67 3.69 -10.01 8.28
CA GLY A 67 3.73 -8.55 8.25
C GLY A 67 5.11 -7.97 7.99
N ARG A 68 6.05 -8.76 7.46
CA ARG A 68 7.44 -8.37 7.21
C ARG A 68 7.87 -8.75 5.80
N SER A 69 8.86 -8.04 5.27
CA SER A 69 9.49 -8.31 3.96
C SER A 69 10.57 -9.40 4.02
N SER A 70 11.02 -9.77 5.22
CA SER A 70 11.91 -10.89 5.51
C SER A 70 11.54 -11.50 6.87
N TYR A 71 11.86 -12.76 7.09
CA TYR A 71 11.60 -13.43 8.37
C TYR A 71 12.91 -13.93 8.99
N LYS A 72 13.10 -13.69 10.29
CA LYS A 72 14.26 -14.20 11.01
C LYS A 72 13.80 -15.37 11.89
N ALA A 73 14.33 -16.56 11.62
CA ALA A 73 14.11 -17.76 12.41
C ALA A 73 15.48 -18.26 12.90
N GLY A 74 15.67 -18.31 14.22
CA GLY A 74 16.98 -18.54 14.82
C GLY A 74 18.04 -17.52 14.36
N ALA A 75 19.17 -18.01 13.85
CA ALA A 75 20.26 -17.18 13.33
C ALA A 75 20.07 -16.76 11.86
N LYS A 76 19.21 -17.45 11.10
CA LYS A 76 19.04 -17.24 9.65
C LYS A 76 17.96 -16.18 9.36
N THR A 77 18.25 -15.30 8.40
CA THR A 77 17.25 -14.40 7.82
C THR A 77 16.80 -14.96 6.48
N TRP A 78 15.52 -15.27 6.38
CA TRP A 78 14.88 -15.88 5.23
C TRP A 78 14.33 -14.79 4.30
N PRO A 79 14.89 -14.62 3.09
CA PRO A 79 14.24 -13.82 2.06
C PRO A 79 12.96 -14.51 1.56
N ALA A 80 12.06 -13.75 0.94
CA ALA A 80 10.73 -14.23 0.57
C ALA A 80 10.73 -15.51 -0.29
N SER A 81 11.58 -15.58 -1.31
CA SER A 81 11.68 -16.74 -2.20
C SER A 81 12.21 -17.99 -1.50
N ASP A 82 13.18 -17.83 -0.61
CA ASP A 82 13.72 -18.94 0.21
C ASP A 82 12.68 -19.43 1.22
N PHE A 83 12.01 -18.49 1.90
CA PHE A 83 10.89 -18.79 2.79
C PHE A 83 9.80 -19.60 2.05
N LEU A 84 9.35 -19.13 0.89
CA LEU A 84 8.31 -19.79 0.12
C LEU A 84 8.72 -21.21 -0.32
N LEU A 85 9.95 -21.36 -0.83
CA LEU A 85 10.44 -22.65 -1.31
C LEU A 85 10.69 -23.63 -0.15
N SER A 86 11.18 -23.15 0.99
CA SER A 86 11.36 -23.97 2.20
C SER A 86 10.04 -24.47 2.78
N MET A 87 8.96 -23.71 2.67
CA MET A 87 7.61 -24.17 3.03
C MET A 87 7.12 -25.27 2.09
N LEU A 88 7.30 -25.09 0.79
CA LEU A 88 6.87 -26.06 -0.22
C LEU A 88 7.63 -27.40 -0.09
N LEU A 89 8.92 -27.33 0.22
CA LEU A 89 9.81 -28.50 0.33
C LEU A 89 9.92 -29.04 1.76
N ASP A 90 9.17 -28.47 2.70
CA ASP A 90 9.15 -28.83 4.13
C ASP A 90 10.56 -28.91 4.76
N THR A 91 11.45 -27.96 4.43
CA THR A 91 12.85 -27.95 4.91
C THR A 91 13.06 -27.21 6.23
N HIS A 92 11.98 -26.66 6.81
CA HIS A 92 11.97 -26.00 8.12
C HIS A 92 10.59 -26.16 8.75
N ASP A 93 10.53 -26.37 10.08
CA ASP A 93 9.25 -26.52 10.80
C ASP A 93 8.53 -25.17 10.98
N TRP A 94 7.94 -24.70 9.89
CA TRP A 94 7.17 -23.46 9.86
C TRP A 94 5.87 -23.54 10.66
N LYS A 95 5.37 -24.74 11.00
CA LYS A 95 4.13 -24.90 11.74
C LYS A 95 4.29 -24.48 13.20
N ALA A 96 5.48 -24.68 13.77
CA ALA A 96 5.83 -24.29 15.14
C ALA A 96 6.27 -22.83 15.26
N GLU A 97 6.76 -22.21 14.19
CA GLU A 97 7.26 -20.83 14.21
C GLU A 97 6.17 -19.79 14.51
N PRO A 98 6.37 -18.88 15.50
CA PRO A 98 5.40 -17.85 15.85
C PRO A 98 5.44 -16.70 14.84
N MET A 99 4.87 -16.93 13.65
CA MET A 99 4.95 -15.99 12.53
C MET A 99 3.62 -15.30 12.21
N ILE A 100 2.48 -15.95 12.46
CA ILE A 100 1.17 -15.47 12.01
C ILE A 100 0.72 -14.30 12.88
N LEU A 101 0.49 -13.14 12.25
CA LEU A 101 0.08 -11.94 12.97
C LEU A 101 -1.38 -12.01 13.43
N VAL A 102 -1.60 -11.75 14.72
CA VAL A 102 -2.92 -11.48 15.32
C VAL A 102 -2.83 -10.19 16.13
N SER A 103 -3.23 -9.07 15.51
CA SER A 103 -3.08 -7.73 16.08
C SER A 103 -4.22 -7.29 16.99
N PHE A 104 -5.44 -7.78 16.76
CA PHE A 104 -6.63 -7.25 17.42
C PHE A 104 -6.81 -7.77 18.85
N GLY A 105 -6.84 -6.84 19.82
CA GLY A 105 -6.88 -7.17 21.25
C GLY A 105 -8.12 -7.94 21.68
N GLN A 106 -9.31 -7.55 21.18
CA GLN A 106 -10.56 -8.24 21.52
C GLN A 106 -10.59 -9.67 20.97
N LEU A 107 -10.06 -9.88 19.76
CA LEU A 107 -9.92 -11.23 19.20
C LEU A 107 -9.00 -12.08 20.05
N LYS A 108 -7.85 -11.54 20.47
CA LYS A 108 -6.94 -12.26 21.39
C LYS A 108 -7.64 -12.62 22.70
N ALA A 109 -8.40 -11.69 23.29
CA ALA A 109 -9.14 -11.95 24.53
C ALA A 109 -10.17 -13.06 24.36
N GLN A 110 -10.95 -13.07 23.27
CA GLN A 110 -11.92 -14.13 22.99
C GLN A 110 -11.27 -15.49 22.74
N LEU A 111 -10.11 -15.51 22.09
CA LEU A 111 -9.36 -16.73 21.80
C LEU A 111 -8.50 -17.23 22.99
N GLY A 112 -8.50 -16.51 24.13
CA GLY A 112 -7.63 -16.84 25.27
C GLY A 112 -6.14 -16.65 24.99
N LEU A 113 -5.77 -15.80 24.04
CA LEU A 113 -4.38 -15.56 23.63
C LEU A 113 -3.72 -14.44 24.46
N PRO A 114 -2.42 -14.53 24.76
CA PRO A 114 -1.67 -13.48 25.46
C PRO A 114 -1.80 -12.09 24.82
N ALA A 115 -2.20 -11.10 25.63
CA ALA A 115 -2.47 -9.74 25.15
C ALA A 115 -1.24 -9.02 24.57
N GLN A 116 -0.04 -9.25 25.11
CA GLN A 116 1.20 -8.61 24.66
C GLN A 116 1.81 -9.28 23.42
N GLN A 117 1.50 -10.55 23.18
CA GLN A 117 1.99 -11.29 22.03
C GLN A 117 1.24 -10.85 20.77
N ARG A 118 1.99 -10.68 19.67
CA ARG A 118 1.43 -10.26 18.37
C ARG A 118 1.46 -11.35 17.32
N ARG A 119 2.32 -12.36 17.47
CA ARG A 119 2.48 -13.45 16.51
C ARG A 119 2.36 -14.79 17.19
N PHE A 120 1.67 -15.70 16.53
CA PHE A 120 1.36 -17.04 17.02
C PHE A 120 1.72 -18.05 15.93
N SER A 121 1.90 -19.31 16.32
CA SER A 121 2.24 -20.37 15.37
C SER A 121 1.00 -20.88 14.66
N PHE A 122 1.19 -21.50 13.50
CA PHE A 122 0.08 -22.11 12.76
C PHE A 122 -0.54 -23.24 13.58
N ALA A 123 0.30 -24.10 14.17
CA ALA A 123 -0.14 -25.20 15.01
C ALA A 123 -1.00 -24.72 16.19
N GLN A 124 -0.60 -23.63 16.84
CA GLN A 124 -1.36 -23.05 17.95
C GLN A 124 -2.72 -22.52 17.50
N LEU A 125 -2.78 -21.75 16.42
CA LEU A 125 -4.01 -21.10 15.98
C LEU A 125 -5.00 -22.09 15.35
N ALA A 126 -4.50 -23.03 14.54
CA ALA A 126 -5.33 -24.06 13.90
C ALA A 126 -5.99 -25.00 14.92
N ALA A 127 -5.36 -25.18 16.09
CA ALA A 127 -5.90 -25.98 17.18
C ALA A 127 -7.02 -25.29 17.98
N LEU A 128 -7.32 -24.01 17.75
CA LEU A 128 -8.35 -23.27 18.49
C LEU A 128 -9.75 -23.51 17.88
N PRO A 129 -10.65 -24.26 18.55
CA PRO A 129 -12.00 -24.51 18.02
C PRO A 129 -12.82 -23.23 17.90
N GLU A 130 -12.59 -22.30 18.82
CA GLU A 130 -13.29 -21.02 18.86
C GLU A 130 -12.96 -20.14 17.65
N LEU A 131 -11.72 -20.18 17.15
CA LEU A 131 -11.35 -19.47 15.93
C LEU A 131 -12.12 -20.01 14.71
N ASN A 132 -12.24 -21.34 14.61
CA ASN A 132 -12.99 -21.98 13.53
C ASN A 132 -14.48 -21.66 13.61
N ARG A 133 -15.07 -21.65 14.81
CA ARG A 133 -16.47 -21.26 15.05
C ARG A 133 -16.73 -19.81 14.59
N LEU A 134 -15.93 -18.87 15.08
CA LEU A 134 -16.05 -17.45 14.74
C LEU A 134 -15.82 -17.21 13.24
N ALA A 135 -14.89 -17.94 12.62
CA ALA A 135 -14.65 -17.85 11.18
C ALA A 135 -15.86 -18.34 10.38
N GLY A 136 -16.47 -19.47 10.78
CA GLY A 136 -17.69 -19.98 10.19
C GLY A 136 -18.84 -18.97 10.24
N GLU A 137 -19.04 -18.32 11.38
CA GLU A 137 -20.05 -17.26 11.56
C GLU A 137 -19.79 -16.05 10.67
N ALA A 138 -18.54 -15.56 10.64
CA ALA A 138 -18.16 -14.43 9.81
C ALA A 138 -18.32 -14.74 8.31
N HIS A 139 -17.96 -15.96 7.88
CA HIS A 139 -18.18 -16.42 6.50
C HIS A 139 -19.67 -16.51 6.15
N ALA A 140 -20.52 -17.00 7.07
CA ALA A 140 -21.96 -17.06 6.88
C ALA A 140 -22.58 -15.66 6.73
N LEU A 141 -22.16 -14.70 7.56
CA LEU A 141 -22.61 -13.31 7.47
C LEU A 141 -22.17 -12.65 6.16
N ARG A 142 -20.91 -12.85 5.74
CA ARG A 142 -20.41 -12.34 4.46
C ARG A 142 -21.19 -12.92 3.29
N LYS A 143 -21.48 -14.23 3.31
CA LYS A 143 -22.28 -14.90 2.28
C LYS A 143 -23.71 -14.36 2.23
N ALA A 144 -24.26 -13.95 3.37
CA ALA A 144 -25.56 -13.29 3.48
C ALA A 144 -25.51 -11.77 3.19
N GLU A 145 -24.38 -11.24 2.70
CA GLU A 145 -24.16 -9.82 2.42
C GLU A 145 -24.44 -8.88 3.60
N LYS A 146 -24.33 -9.41 4.84
CA LYS A 146 -24.53 -8.64 6.05
C LYS A 146 -23.25 -7.88 6.43
N PRO A 147 -23.37 -6.68 7.01
CA PRO A 147 -22.20 -5.93 7.47
C PRO A 147 -21.48 -6.70 8.57
N LEU A 148 -20.16 -6.81 8.43
CA LEU A 148 -19.30 -7.48 9.40
C LEU A 148 -18.85 -6.49 10.48
N SER A 149 -18.90 -6.90 11.74
CA SER A 149 -18.23 -6.18 12.82
C SER A 149 -16.70 -6.24 12.63
N ARG A 150 -15.97 -5.31 13.25
CA ARG A 150 -14.50 -5.30 13.23
C ARG A 150 -13.90 -6.62 13.70
N LEU A 151 -14.47 -7.21 14.76
CA LEU A 151 -14.04 -8.51 15.26
C LEU A 151 -14.17 -9.60 14.17
N GLN A 152 -15.30 -9.65 13.47
CA GLN A 152 -15.52 -10.62 12.40
C GLN A 152 -14.58 -10.40 11.21
N GLN A 153 -14.30 -9.15 10.84
CA GLN A 153 -13.31 -8.83 9.81
C GLN A 153 -11.90 -9.32 10.20
N GLU A 154 -11.51 -9.12 11.46
CA GLU A 154 -10.21 -9.57 11.99
C GLU A 154 -10.13 -11.11 12.02
N VAL A 155 -11.20 -11.79 12.46
CA VAL A 155 -11.32 -13.26 12.40
C VAL A 155 -11.14 -13.78 10.97
N MET A 156 -11.86 -13.19 10.01
CA MET A 156 -11.73 -13.55 8.59
C MET A 156 -10.30 -13.36 8.10
N SER A 157 -9.67 -12.25 8.47
CA SER A 157 -8.29 -11.95 8.08
C SER A 157 -7.32 -13.01 8.63
N VAL A 158 -7.48 -13.44 9.88
CA VAL A 158 -6.65 -14.52 10.47
C VAL A 158 -6.93 -15.85 9.78
N SER A 159 -8.20 -16.21 9.56
CA SER A 159 -8.60 -17.43 8.85
C SER A 159 -8.02 -17.51 7.42
N GLU A 160 -8.04 -16.39 6.69
CA GLU A 160 -7.44 -16.29 5.36
C GLU A 160 -5.91 -16.48 5.38
N ARG A 161 -5.22 -16.04 6.45
CA ARG A 161 -3.77 -16.30 6.63
C ARG A 161 -3.49 -17.77 6.90
N LEU A 162 -4.29 -18.41 7.76
CA LEU A 162 -4.17 -19.86 8.02
C LEU A 162 -4.43 -20.66 6.76
N SER A 163 -5.46 -20.29 6.00
CA SER A 163 -5.79 -20.94 4.73
C SER A 163 -4.67 -20.75 3.70
N LEU A 164 -4.08 -19.56 3.59
CA LEU A 164 -2.93 -19.34 2.72
C LEU A 164 -1.71 -20.16 3.16
N PHE A 165 -1.41 -20.19 4.46
CA PHE A 165 -0.32 -20.99 5.01
C PHE A 165 -0.47 -22.47 4.64
N ALA A 166 -1.65 -23.04 4.88
CA ALA A 166 -1.96 -24.43 4.55
C ALA A 166 -1.77 -24.71 3.05
N ARG A 167 -2.31 -23.85 2.17
CA ARG A 167 -2.20 -24.02 0.71
C ARG A 167 -0.76 -23.91 0.19
N VAL A 168 0.08 -23.14 0.86
CA VAL A 168 1.50 -23.04 0.50
C VAL A 168 2.25 -24.31 0.94
N MET A 169 2.00 -24.79 2.16
CA MET A 169 2.61 -26.01 2.69
C MET A 169 2.21 -27.27 1.90
N ASP A 170 0.94 -27.39 1.49
CA ASP A 170 0.45 -28.56 0.73
C ASP A 170 0.68 -28.44 -0.79
N GLY A 171 1.25 -27.32 -1.24
CA GLY A 171 1.54 -27.06 -2.66
C GLY A 171 0.34 -26.61 -3.51
N SER A 172 -0.89 -26.60 -2.98
CA SER A 172 -2.11 -26.21 -3.72
C SER A 172 -2.13 -24.75 -4.16
N ALA A 173 -1.30 -23.89 -3.55
CA ALA A 173 -1.11 -22.51 -3.98
C ALA A 173 -0.26 -22.38 -5.26
N PHE A 174 0.55 -23.39 -5.62
CA PHE A 174 1.53 -23.32 -6.71
C PHE A 174 0.91 -23.68 -8.07
N LEU A 175 -0.02 -22.84 -8.53
CA LEU A 175 -0.61 -22.94 -9.87
C LEU A 175 0.41 -22.51 -10.94
N LEU A 176 1.27 -23.45 -11.33
CA LEU A 176 2.43 -23.22 -12.22
C LEU A 176 2.22 -23.74 -13.64
N VAL A 177 1.36 -24.74 -13.82
CA VAL A 177 1.14 -25.36 -15.13
C VAL A 177 0.13 -24.52 -15.90
N PRO A 178 0.53 -23.91 -17.03
CA PRO A 178 -0.35 -23.02 -17.77
C PRO A 178 -1.51 -23.78 -18.40
N ALA A 179 -2.63 -23.08 -18.61
CA ALA A 179 -3.68 -23.61 -19.46
C ALA A 179 -3.19 -23.74 -20.91
N ALA A 180 -3.74 -24.72 -21.65
CA ALA A 180 -3.31 -25.01 -23.01
C ALA A 180 -3.98 -24.11 -24.07
N GLN A 181 -5.24 -23.67 -23.86
CA GLN A 181 -6.03 -23.05 -24.94
C GLN A 181 -6.58 -21.65 -24.62
N LYS A 182 -7.28 -21.46 -23.50
CA LYS A 182 -7.91 -20.17 -23.18
C LYS A 182 -7.13 -19.43 -22.11
N GLU A 183 -6.92 -18.14 -22.32
CA GLU A 183 -6.25 -17.26 -21.34
C GLU A 183 -7.00 -17.11 -20.01
N THR A 184 -8.32 -17.36 -20.02
CA THR A 184 -9.19 -17.26 -18.85
C THR A 184 -9.17 -18.51 -17.99
N ASP A 185 -8.63 -19.62 -18.49
CA ASP A 185 -8.63 -20.88 -17.77
C ASP A 185 -7.66 -20.83 -16.58
N SER A 186 -8.01 -21.54 -15.52
CA SER A 186 -7.19 -21.60 -14.31
C SER A 186 -5.97 -22.48 -14.54
N TRP A 187 -4.80 -22.03 -14.12
CA TRP A 187 -3.59 -22.84 -14.09
C TRP A 187 -3.75 -23.91 -13.03
N VAL A 188 -3.03 -25.02 -13.20
CA VAL A 188 -3.07 -26.14 -12.27
C VAL A 188 -1.74 -26.31 -11.57
N VAL A 189 -1.77 -26.97 -10.41
CA VAL A 189 -0.57 -27.46 -9.76
C VAL A 189 0.11 -28.51 -10.64
N PRO A 190 1.44 -28.71 -10.55
CA PRO A 190 2.16 -29.75 -11.29
C PRO A 190 1.46 -31.12 -11.36
N PRO A 191 0.88 -31.70 -10.27
CA PRO A 191 0.11 -32.95 -10.33
C PRO A 191 -1.04 -32.95 -11.32
N GLY A 192 -1.70 -31.79 -11.47
CA GLY A 192 -2.89 -31.61 -12.27
C GLY A 192 -2.60 -31.45 -13.76
N PHE A 193 -1.35 -31.62 -14.20
CA PHE A 193 -0.95 -31.39 -15.61
C PHE A 193 -1.82 -32.17 -16.61
N GLY A 194 -2.31 -33.35 -16.23
CA GLY A 194 -3.17 -34.20 -17.05
C GLY A 194 -4.47 -33.54 -17.50
N GLN A 195 -4.88 -32.43 -16.88
CA GLN A 195 -6.01 -31.62 -17.34
C GLN A 195 -5.75 -30.94 -18.70
N TYR A 196 -4.48 -30.64 -19.02
CA TYR A 196 -4.11 -29.85 -20.20
C TYR A 196 -3.08 -30.52 -21.11
N TYR A 197 -2.22 -31.36 -20.56
CA TYR A 197 -1.08 -31.95 -21.25
C TYR A 197 -0.98 -33.44 -21.00
N ASN A 198 -0.41 -34.18 -21.94
CA ASN A 198 -0.08 -35.59 -21.74
C ASN A 198 1.29 -35.74 -21.06
N GLU A 199 1.62 -36.98 -20.67
CA GLU A 199 2.88 -37.29 -19.98
C GLU A 199 4.12 -36.94 -20.80
N THR A 200 4.10 -37.16 -22.12
CA THR A 200 5.27 -36.90 -22.97
C THR A 200 5.57 -35.41 -23.11
N GLN A 201 4.54 -34.56 -23.10
CA GLN A 201 4.68 -33.11 -23.10
C GLN A 201 5.20 -32.59 -21.74
N PHE A 202 4.74 -33.15 -20.63
CA PHE A 202 5.02 -32.61 -19.29
C PHE A 202 6.26 -33.23 -18.62
N ALA A 203 6.67 -34.46 -18.98
CA ALA A 203 7.79 -35.15 -18.36
C ALA A 203 9.12 -34.34 -18.32
N PRO A 204 9.51 -33.60 -19.38
CA PRO A 204 10.69 -32.74 -19.30
C PRO A 204 10.57 -31.65 -18.24
N VAL A 205 9.38 -31.03 -18.13
CA VAL A 205 9.09 -29.98 -17.13
C VAL A 205 9.14 -30.55 -15.71
N GLN A 206 8.53 -31.72 -15.51
CA GLN A 206 8.56 -32.42 -14.22
C GLN A 206 9.99 -32.76 -13.77
N ALA A 207 10.83 -33.24 -14.69
CA ALA A 207 12.23 -33.54 -14.41
C ALA A 207 13.02 -32.28 -13.99
N LYS A 208 12.74 -31.10 -14.60
CA LYS A 208 13.38 -29.83 -14.20
C LYS A 208 12.89 -29.32 -12.85
N LEU A 209 11.62 -29.52 -12.54
CA LEU A 209 11.06 -29.20 -11.22
C LEU A 209 11.75 -30.02 -10.12
N GLN A 210 11.92 -31.33 -10.34
CA GLN A 210 12.63 -32.22 -9.42
C GLN A 210 14.11 -31.84 -9.26
N ALA A 211 14.81 -31.62 -10.38
CA ALA A 211 16.21 -31.19 -10.34
C ALA A 211 16.40 -29.87 -9.57
N MET A 212 15.46 -28.93 -9.68
CA MET A 212 15.49 -27.68 -8.93
C MET A 212 15.28 -27.91 -7.42
N ALA A 213 14.33 -28.76 -7.04
CA ALA A 213 14.09 -29.10 -5.63
C ALA A 213 15.28 -29.85 -5.00
N GLU A 214 15.89 -30.79 -5.74
CA GLU A 214 17.09 -31.50 -5.31
C GLU A 214 18.28 -30.55 -5.14
N ALA A 215 18.50 -29.64 -6.10
CA ALA A 215 19.58 -28.65 -6.01
C ALA A 215 19.40 -27.70 -4.80
N TYR A 216 18.15 -27.34 -4.48
CA TYR A 216 17.84 -26.53 -3.30
C TYR A 216 18.20 -27.27 -1.99
N THR A 217 17.79 -28.53 -1.84
CA THR A 217 18.06 -29.31 -0.62
C THR A 217 19.55 -29.64 -0.44
N ARG A 218 20.32 -29.67 -1.52
CA ARG A 218 21.79 -29.86 -1.50
C ARG A 218 22.59 -28.56 -1.46
N SER A 219 21.94 -27.39 -1.41
CA SER A 219 22.61 -26.09 -1.44
C SER A 219 23.50 -25.86 -2.67
N ASP A 220 23.12 -26.45 -3.81
CA ASP A 220 23.85 -26.35 -5.09
C ASP A 220 23.34 -25.17 -5.93
N GLY A 221 23.97 -24.01 -5.76
CA GLY A 221 23.56 -22.77 -6.41
C GLY A 221 23.60 -22.81 -7.94
N PHE A 222 24.57 -23.52 -8.53
CA PHE A 222 24.70 -23.59 -9.98
C PHE A 222 23.57 -24.42 -10.59
N ASN A 223 23.36 -25.64 -10.08
CA ASN A 223 22.30 -26.51 -10.60
C ASN A 223 20.91 -25.98 -10.27
N PHE A 224 20.74 -25.27 -9.14
CA PHE A 224 19.49 -24.60 -8.81
C PHE A 224 19.13 -23.52 -9.84
N ALA A 225 20.08 -22.64 -10.18
CA ALA A 225 19.86 -21.59 -11.18
C ALA A 225 19.64 -22.18 -12.59
N LEU A 226 20.39 -23.22 -12.95
CA LEU A 226 20.25 -23.91 -14.24
C LEU A 226 18.88 -24.59 -14.37
N ALA A 227 18.48 -25.38 -13.37
CA ALA A 227 17.20 -26.07 -13.35
C ALA A 227 16.02 -25.08 -13.34
N GLY A 228 16.11 -23.99 -12.57
CA GLY A 228 15.10 -22.93 -12.56
C GLY A 228 14.92 -22.26 -13.93
N ARG A 229 16.02 -21.99 -14.65
CA ARG A 229 15.95 -21.44 -16.01
C ARG A 229 15.29 -22.44 -16.97
N GLN A 230 15.73 -23.68 -16.97
CA GLN A 230 15.21 -24.74 -17.85
C GLN A 230 13.72 -25.04 -17.55
N LEU A 231 13.33 -25.01 -16.28
CA LEU A 231 11.93 -25.14 -15.87
C LEU A 231 11.08 -24.01 -16.44
N ARG A 232 11.56 -22.77 -16.34
CA ARG A 232 10.87 -21.58 -16.89
C ARG A 232 10.70 -21.67 -18.41
N GLU A 233 11.74 -22.12 -19.11
CA GLU A 233 11.71 -22.33 -20.56
C GLU A 233 10.73 -23.45 -20.95
N GLY A 234 10.74 -24.56 -20.21
CA GLY A 234 9.81 -25.66 -20.40
C GLY A 234 8.34 -25.26 -20.19
N LEU A 235 8.02 -24.59 -19.07
CA LEU A 235 6.67 -24.08 -18.80
C LEU A 235 6.20 -23.08 -19.85
N ARG A 236 7.09 -22.20 -20.33
CA ARG A 236 6.78 -21.28 -21.44
C ARG A 236 6.52 -22.05 -22.74
N GLY A 237 7.30 -23.10 -23.01
CA GLY A 237 7.15 -23.95 -24.19
C GLY A 237 5.81 -24.69 -24.25
N LEU A 238 5.20 -25.01 -23.10
CA LEU A 238 3.88 -25.65 -23.03
C LEU A 238 2.73 -24.76 -23.51
N SER A 239 2.82 -23.44 -23.32
CA SER A 239 1.78 -22.49 -23.74
C SER A 239 2.34 -21.10 -24.05
N PRO A 240 3.02 -20.92 -25.20
CA PRO A 240 3.72 -19.67 -25.52
C PRO A 240 2.80 -18.45 -25.63
N GLY A 241 1.52 -18.64 -25.99
CA GLY A 241 0.53 -17.58 -26.10
C GLY A 241 -0.06 -17.12 -24.76
N ILE A 242 -0.13 -18.01 -23.76
CA ILE A 242 -0.76 -17.72 -22.45
C ILE A 242 0.30 -17.40 -21.39
N TYR A 243 1.46 -18.05 -21.45
CA TYR A 243 2.54 -17.84 -20.51
C TYR A 243 3.12 -16.42 -20.67
N PRO A 244 3.32 -15.65 -19.58
CA PRO A 244 3.81 -14.27 -19.69
C PRO A 244 5.17 -14.16 -20.37
N SER A 245 5.35 -13.12 -21.19
CA SER A 245 6.63 -12.84 -21.83
C SER A 245 7.72 -12.51 -20.81
N GLU A 246 8.98 -12.76 -21.18
CA GLU A 246 10.12 -12.50 -20.30
C GLU A 246 10.22 -11.04 -19.87
N GLY A 247 9.92 -10.11 -20.78
CA GLY A 247 9.91 -8.69 -20.49
C GLY A 247 8.90 -8.30 -19.40
N LYS A 248 7.71 -8.91 -19.41
CA LYS A 248 6.67 -8.66 -18.39
C LYS A 248 7.12 -9.17 -17.01
N LEU A 249 7.62 -10.40 -16.95
CA LEU A 249 8.10 -11.00 -15.69
C LEU A 249 9.33 -10.25 -15.15
N ALA A 250 10.27 -9.88 -16.02
CA ALA A 250 11.47 -9.14 -15.65
C ALA A 250 11.17 -7.68 -15.25
N LEU A 251 10.15 -7.04 -15.82
CA LEU A 251 9.70 -5.71 -15.40
C LEU A 251 9.22 -5.75 -13.95
N GLU A 252 8.36 -6.71 -13.61
CA GLU A 252 7.81 -6.83 -12.25
C GLU A 252 8.88 -7.26 -11.25
N TYR A 253 9.75 -8.21 -11.61
CA TYR A 253 10.91 -8.56 -10.80
C TYR A 253 11.80 -7.35 -10.51
N ARG A 254 12.10 -6.52 -11.53
CA ARG A 254 12.89 -5.28 -11.34
C ARG A 254 12.16 -4.29 -10.46
N TYR A 255 10.85 -4.12 -10.62
CA TYR A 255 10.03 -3.25 -9.78
C TYR A 255 10.15 -3.63 -8.30
N ASN A 256 10.06 -4.92 -7.97
CA ASN A 256 10.17 -5.43 -6.60
C ASN A 256 11.55 -5.23 -5.97
N HIS A 257 12.62 -5.20 -6.76
CA HIS A 257 14.00 -5.05 -6.28
C HIS A 257 14.53 -3.61 -6.40
N PHE A 258 13.84 -2.76 -7.17
CA PHE A 258 14.19 -1.35 -7.32
C PHE A 258 13.83 -0.52 -6.09
N ASP A 259 12.79 -0.91 -5.34
CA ASP A 259 12.34 -0.23 -4.11
C ASP A 259 12.17 1.29 -4.28
N GLY A 260 11.65 1.72 -5.44
CA GLY A 260 11.63 3.14 -5.84
C GLY A 260 10.92 4.06 -4.85
N PHE A 261 9.82 3.61 -4.23
CA PHE A 261 9.12 4.41 -3.21
C PHE A 261 9.95 4.61 -1.93
N TYR A 262 10.71 3.59 -1.51
CA TYR A 262 11.57 3.69 -0.33
C TYR A 262 12.76 4.62 -0.58
N ARG A 263 13.37 4.53 -1.78
CA ARG A 263 14.42 5.46 -2.22
C ARG A 263 13.89 6.90 -2.30
N ALA A 264 12.68 7.08 -2.84
CA ALA A 264 12.02 8.38 -2.87
C ALA A 264 11.82 8.95 -1.46
N ALA A 265 11.35 8.14 -0.51
CA ALA A 265 11.16 8.56 0.89
C ALA A 265 12.49 9.05 1.52
N TRP A 266 13.59 8.32 1.33
CA TRP A 266 14.92 8.76 1.80
C TRP A 266 15.35 10.08 1.15
N CYS A 267 15.21 10.21 -0.17
CA CYS A 267 15.52 11.45 -0.87
C CYS A 267 14.68 12.62 -0.32
N TYR A 268 13.37 12.46 -0.15
CA TYR A 268 12.52 13.50 0.41
C TYR A 268 12.89 13.87 1.86
N GLY A 269 13.25 12.89 2.69
CA GLY A 269 13.71 13.12 4.06
C GLY A 269 15.02 13.92 4.12
N VAL A 270 16.02 13.53 3.31
CA VAL A 270 17.30 14.25 3.20
C VAL A 270 17.08 15.65 2.63
N ALA A 271 16.28 15.78 1.57
CA ALA A 271 15.94 17.08 0.99
C ALA A 271 15.26 18.00 2.00
N LEU A 272 14.28 17.48 2.76
CA LEU A 272 13.59 18.23 3.79
C LEU A 272 14.57 18.75 4.85
N LEU A 273 15.45 17.88 5.36
CA LEU A 273 16.48 18.25 6.33
C LEU A 273 17.36 19.40 5.79
N LEU A 274 17.91 19.24 4.58
CA LEU A 274 18.80 20.23 3.97
C LEU A 274 18.11 21.58 3.76
N LEU A 275 16.86 21.57 3.28
CA LEU A 275 16.09 22.78 3.04
C LEU A 275 15.66 23.48 4.34
N VAL A 276 15.34 22.73 5.40
CA VAL A 276 15.06 23.29 6.73
C VAL A 276 16.32 23.92 7.32
N VAL A 277 17.46 23.21 7.30
CA VAL A 277 18.75 23.75 7.77
C VAL A 277 19.14 25.01 6.99
N CYS A 278 18.92 25.01 5.67
CA CYS A 278 19.19 26.16 4.83
C CYS A 278 18.29 27.36 5.17
N SER A 279 17.02 27.11 5.51
CA SER A 279 16.04 28.17 5.77
C SER A 279 16.17 28.75 7.18
N VAL A 280 16.64 27.97 8.15
CA VAL A 280 16.69 28.37 9.57
C VAL A 280 18.09 28.75 10.06
N ARG A 281 19.15 28.06 9.60
CA ARG A 281 20.51 28.21 10.16
C ARG A 281 21.50 28.82 9.17
N VAL A 282 21.65 28.19 8.01
CA VAL A 282 22.75 28.47 7.07
C VAL A 282 22.14 28.93 5.75
N LYS A 283 22.01 30.25 5.54
CA LYS A 283 21.44 30.85 4.31
C LYS A 283 22.38 30.68 3.08
N SER A 284 22.82 29.45 2.81
CA SER A 284 23.78 29.11 1.75
C SER A 284 23.06 28.70 0.46
N PRO A 285 23.34 29.36 -0.67
CA PRO A 285 22.73 29.01 -1.96
C PRO A 285 23.12 27.60 -2.43
N ARG A 286 24.33 27.14 -2.10
CA ARG A 286 24.78 25.77 -2.44
C ARG A 286 23.96 24.71 -1.70
N LEU A 287 23.71 24.92 -0.40
CA LEU A 287 22.91 23.99 0.41
C LEU A 287 21.46 23.92 -0.10
N LYS A 288 20.87 25.07 -0.46
CA LYS A 288 19.55 25.12 -1.11
C LYS A 288 19.55 24.32 -2.41
N ALA A 289 20.54 24.52 -3.28
CA ALA A 289 20.64 23.83 -4.56
C ALA A 289 20.72 22.30 -4.37
N ILE A 290 21.57 21.82 -3.45
CA ILE A 290 21.67 20.39 -3.12
C ILE A 290 20.33 19.86 -2.62
N GLY A 291 19.68 20.55 -1.68
CA GLY A 291 18.37 20.12 -1.16
C GLY A 291 17.30 20.03 -2.24
N VAL A 292 17.26 20.98 -3.18
CA VAL A 292 16.34 20.96 -4.33
C VAL A 292 16.68 19.81 -5.28
N THR A 293 17.95 19.60 -5.62
CA THR A 293 18.36 18.50 -6.50
C THR A 293 17.99 17.14 -5.89
N VAL A 294 18.21 16.95 -4.58
CA VAL A 294 17.79 15.73 -3.89
C VAL A 294 16.26 15.56 -3.90
N ALA A 295 15.49 16.65 -3.75
CA ALA A 295 14.02 16.60 -3.88
C ALA A 295 13.58 16.18 -5.30
N VAL A 296 14.24 16.69 -6.34
CA VAL A 296 13.99 16.31 -7.74
C VAL A 296 14.33 14.83 -7.96
N LEU A 297 15.45 14.34 -7.45
CA LEU A 297 15.80 12.91 -7.50
C LEU A 297 14.74 12.05 -6.80
N GLY A 298 14.23 12.49 -5.64
CA GLY A 298 13.12 11.82 -4.95
C GLY A 298 11.87 11.75 -5.82
N LEU A 299 11.52 12.85 -6.49
CA LEU A 299 10.38 12.90 -7.42
C LEU A 299 10.56 11.98 -8.63
N LEU A 300 11.77 11.83 -9.17
CA LEU A 300 12.07 10.92 -10.27
C LEU A 300 12.00 9.45 -9.84
N PHE A 301 12.49 9.10 -8.64
CA PHE A 301 12.31 7.77 -8.06
C PHE A 301 10.82 7.44 -7.85
N HIS A 302 10.06 8.42 -7.36
CA HIS A 302 8.62 8.26 -7.17
C HIS A 302 7.88 8.06 -8.51
N ALA A 303 8.16 8.91 -9.49
CA ALA A 303 7.57 8.83 -10.83
C ALA A 303 7.90 7.49 -11.51
N SER A 304 9.17 7.06 -11.48
CA SER A 304 9.58 5.79 -12.09
C SER A 304 8.91 4.58 -11.43
N ALA A 305 8.75 4.57 -10.11
CA ALA A 305 8.04 3.50 -9.40
C ALA A 305 6.54 3.46 -9.79
N ILE A 306 5.88 4.62 -9.89
CA ILE A 306 4.50 4.73 -10.38
C ILE A 306 4.41 4.22 -11.82
N THR A 307 5.29 4.66 -12.72
CA THR A 307 5.29 4.25 -14.13
C THR A 307 5.48 2.75 -14.29
N MET A 308 6.46 2.14 -13.59
CA MET A 308 6.63 0.69 -13.62
C MET A 308 5.37 -0.03 -13.13
N ARG A 309 4.74 0.47 -12.05
CA ARG A 309 3.49 -0.10 -11.55
C ARG A 309 2.35 0.00 -12.56
N CYS A 310 2.21 1.14 -13.25
CA CYS A 310 1.23 1.30 -14.33
C CYS A 310 1.45 0.30 -15.46
N LEU A 311 2.71 0.09 -15.87
CA LEU A 311 3.07 -0.85 -16.92
C LEU A 311 2.79 -2.32 -16.52
N ILE A 312 2.97 -2.66 -15.24
CA ILE A 312 2.67 -4.00 -14.71
C ILE A 312 1.16 -4.23 -14.59
N GLY A 313 0.43 -3.26 -14.01
CA GLY A 313 -1.01 -3.36 -13.77
C GLY A 313 -1.88 -3.04 -14.98
N GLY A 314 -1.33 -2.43 -16.03
CA GLY A 314 -2.08 -1.96 -17.21
C GLY A 314 -3.07 -0.84 -16.91
N ARG A 315 -2.89 -0.11 -15.80
CA ARG A 315 -3.85 0.88 -15.29
C ARG A 315 -3.18 1.90 -14.33
N PRO A 316 -3.78 3.09 -14.12
CA PRO A 316 -3.31 4.02 -13.09
C PRO A 316 -3.41 3.44 -11.67
N PRO A 317 -2.48 3.77 -10.75
CA PRO A 317 -2.43 3.18 -9.41
C PRO A 317 -3.35 3.97 -8.48
N VAL A 318 -4.66 3.78 -8.61
CA VAL A 318 -5.67 4.39 -7.72
C VAL A 318 -6.79 3.42 -7.34
N THR A 319 -6.51 2.11 -7.35
CA THR A 319 -7.54 1.07 -7.18
C THR A 319 -7.69 0.59 -5.75
N ASN A 320 -6.68 0.81 -4.90
CA ASN A 320 -6.70 0.50 -3.49
C ASN A 320 -6.08 1.63 -2.65
N MET A 321 -6.06 1.45 -1.33
CA MET A 321 -5.57 2.46 -0.39
C MET A 321 -4.07 2.75 -0.56
N TYR A 322 -3.25 1.70 -0.70
CA TYR A 322 -1.80 1.81 -0.95
C TYR A 322 -1.55 2.66 -2.20
N GLU A 323 -2.22 2.30 -3.29
CA GLU A 323 -2.14 2.96 -4.60
C GLU A 323 -2.56 4.44 -4.54
N SER A 324 -3.67 4.73 -3.88
CA SER A 324 -4.13 6.11 -3.70
C SER A 324 -3.12 6.96 -2.92
N ILE A 325 -2.48 6.42 -1.88
CA ILE A 325 -1.48 7.15 -1.08
C ILE A 325 -0.24 7.49 -1.91
N ILE A 326 0.32 6.52 -2.63
CA ILE A 326 1.50 6.78 -3.47
C ILE A 326 1.16 7.82 -4.57
N TRP A 327 -0.03 7.74 -5.16
CA TRP A 327 -0.47 8.71 -6.18
C TRP A 327 -0.65 10.12 -5.61
N VAL A 328 -1.42 10.26 -4.51
CA VAL A 328 -1.67 11.57 -3.89
C VAL A 328 -0.37 12.19 -3.39
N SER A 329 0.50 11.40 -2.75
CA SER A 329 1.78 11.91 -2.23
C SER A 329 2.75 12.32 -3.34
N PHE A 330 2.74 11.62 -4.50
CA PHE A 330 3.43 12.06 -5.70
C PHE A 330 2.89 13.40 -6.20
N ALA A 331 1.57 13.52 -6.34
CA ALA A 331 0.92 14.75 -6.81
C ALA A 331 1.18 15.94 -5.88
N VAL A 332 1.22 15.75 -4.56
CA VAL A 332 1.61 16.79 -3.58
C VAL A 332 3.02 17.31 -3.86
N SER A 333 3.99 16.40 -3.97
CA SER A 333 5.38 16.77 -4.28
C SER A 333 5.53 17.38 -5.68
N PHE A 334 4.78 16.88 -6.66
CA PHE A 334 4.76 17.39 -8.02
C PHE A 334 4.22 18.83 -8.08
N PHE A 335 3.07 19.11 -7.44
CA PHE A 335 2.54 20.46 -7.31
C PHE A 335 3.49 21.39 -6.56
N GLY A 336 4.07 20.92 -5.44
CA GLY A 336 5.11 21.65 -4.71
C GLY A 336 6.31 22.02 -5.60
N MET A 337 6.74 21.11 -6.47
CA MET A 337 7.83 21.33 -7.42
C MET A 337 7.46 22.30 -8.55
N ILE A 338 6.24 22.22 -9.10
CA ILE A 338 5.74 23.18 -10.11
C ILE A 338 5.75 24.59 -9.54
N PHE A 339 5.19 24.78 -8.34
CA PHE A 339 5.17 26.09 -7.72
C PHE A 339 6.58 26.58 -7.36
N PHE A 340 7.46 25.69 -6.89
CA PHE A 340 8.87 26.02 -6.70
C PHE A 340 9.55 26.47 -8.01
N ALA A 341 9.32 25.77 -9.11
CA ALA A 341 9.92 26.12 -10.41
C ALA A 341 9.43 27.49 -10.92
N ARG A 342 8.14 27.79 -10.71
CA ARG A 342 7.50 29.03 -11.17
C ARG A 342 7.85 30.25 -10.32
N TYR A 343 7.93 30.10 -8.99
CA TYR A 343 8.08 31.22 -8.04
C TYR A 343 9.44 31.23 -7.32
N ARG A 344 10.27 30.20 -7.52
CA ARG A 344 11.65 30.08 -7.02
C ARG A 344 11.81 30.17 -5.49
N THR A 345 10.72 29.99 -4.74
CA THR A 345 10.68 30.09 -3.27
C THR A 345 10.70 28.71 -2.63
N THR A 346 11.60 28.44 -1.68
CA THR A 346 11.75 27.09 -1.07
C THR A 346 10.53 26.65 -0.25
N ILE A 347 9.68 27.59 0.15
CA ILE A 347 8.53 27.34 1.01
C ILE A 347 7.53 26.33 0.42
N TYR A 348 7.39 26.27 -0.91
CA TYR A 348 6.52 25.29 -1.58
C TYR A 348 7.01 23.85 -1.36
N LEU A 349 8.32 23.65 -1.41
CA LEU A 349 8.92 22.35 -1.12
C LEU A 349 8.80 22.02 0.37
N LEU A 350 9.00 23.00 1.25
CA LEU A 350 8.85 22.78 2.71
C LEU A 350 7.41 22.47 3.13
N ALA A 351 6.40 22.92 2.37
CA ALA A 351 5.01 22.53 2.58
C ALA A 351 4.71 21.12 2.04
N ALA A 352 5.28 20.75 0.88
CA ALA A 352 4.99 19.48 0.22
C ALA A 352 5.76 18.29 0.79
N LEU A 353 7.07 18.45 1.05
CA LEU A 353 7.97 17.35 1.41
C LEU A 353 7.58 16.62 2.69
N PRO A 354 7.19 17.28 3.81
CA PRO A 354 6.76 16.57 5.01
C PRO A 354 5.50 15.72 4.76
N VAL A 355 4.53 16.26 4.03
CA VAL A 355 3.28 15.56 3.70
C VAL A 355 3.58 14.32 2.84
N THR A 356 4.40 14.47 1.79
CA THR A 356 4.81 13.33 0.94
C THR A 356 5.62 12.30 1.72
N LEU A 357 6.57 12.73 2.57
CA LEU A 357 7.39 11.83 3.37
C LEU A 357 6.54 11.00 4.34
N VAL A 358 5.66 11.65 5.11
CA VAL A 358 4.77 10.96 6.06
C VAL A 358 3.87 9.97 5.34
N ALA A 359 3.31 10.34 4.18
CA ALA A 359 2.49 9.46 3.37
C ALA A 359 3.24 8.20 2.90
N LEU A 360 4.49 8.34 2.40
CA LEU A 360 5.31 7.20 1.99
C LEU A 360 5.77 6.33 3.18
N LEU A 361 6.09 6.94 4.31
CA LEU A 361 6.43 6.19 5.53
C LEU A 361 5.22 5.41 6.08
N LEU A 362 4.01 5.96 5.96
CA LEU A 362 2.78 5.29 6.39
C LEU A 362 2.56 3.97 5.64
N VAL A 363 2.60 4.00 4.30
CA VAL A 363 2.42 2.78 3.50
C VAL A 363 3.52 1.75 3.73
N HIS A 364 4.76 2.21 3.95
CA HIS A 364 5.88 1.30 4.24
C HIS A 364 5.75 0.61 5.61
N GLN A 365 5.22 1.31 6.62
CA GLN A 365 5.02 0.74 7.96
C GLN A 365 3.77 -0.13 8.08
N MET A 366 2.87 -0.09 7.11
CA MET A 366 1.56 -0.76 7.19
C MET A 366 1.27 -1.74 6.05
N PRO A 367 2.17 -2.68 5.72
CA PRO A 367 2.03 -3.53 4.55
C PRO A 367 0.85 -4.53 4.64
N ILE A 368 0.34 -4.80 5.85
CA ILE A 368 -0.85 -5.65 6.04
C ILE A 368 -2.15 -4.85 5.89
N ALA A 369 -2.20 -3.64 6.46
CA ALA A 369 -3.39 -2.81 6.37
C ALA A 369 -3.55 -2.19 4.97
N MET A 370 -2.44 -2.00 4.26
CA MET A 370 -2.37 -1.40 2.94
C MET A 370 -1.48 -2.27 2.04
N PRO A 371 -2.00 -3.43 1.58
CA PRO A 371 -1.22 -4.35 0.76
C PRO A 371 -0.79 -3.66 -0.54
N SER A 372 0.49 -3.81 -0.88
CA SER A 372 1.07 -3.30 -2.13
C SER A 372 0.74 -4.17 -3.34
N SER A 373 -0.08 -5.23 -3.17
CA SER A 373 -0.47 -6.16 -4.22
C SER A 373 -1.16 -5.44 -5.38
N ILE A 374 -0.97 -6.00 -6.58
CA ILE A 374 -1.65 -5.55 -7.79
C ILE A 374 -2.69 -6.62 -8.11
N ASP A 375 -3.90 -6.44 -7.61
CA ASP A 375 -4.98 -7.41 -7.72
C ASP A 375 -5.84 -7.14 -8.98
N PRO A 376 -6.48 -8.18 -9.55
CA PRO A 376 -7.50 -7.99 -10.58
C PRO A 376 -8.60 -7.03 -10.14
N LEU A 377 -9.10 -6.24 -11.09
CA LEU A 377 -10.17 -5.27 -10.82
C LEU A 377 -11.47 -5.99 -10.52
N VAL A 378 -12.17 -5.49 -9.49
CA VAL A 378 -13.60 -5.80 -9.32
C VAL A 378 -14.35 -5.42 -10.60
N PRO A 379 -15.42 -6.13 -10.97
CA PRO A 379 -16.07 -5.96 -12.29
C PRO A 379 -16.39 -4.50 -12.66
N VAL A 380 -16.90 -3.71 -11.71
CA VAL A 380 -17.26 -2.30 -11.92
C VAL A 380 -16.06 -1.37 -12.16
N LEU A 381 -14.86 -1.75 -11.73
CA LEU A 381 -13.63 -1.00 -11.95
C LEU A 381 -12.85 -1.48 -13.18
N ARG A 382 -13.32 -2.50 -13.91
CA ARG A 382 -12.58 -3.06 -15.06
C ARG A 382 -12.42 -2.10 -16.23
N ASP A 383 -13.28 -1.10 -16.32
CA ASP A 383 -13.12 -0.04 -17.32
C ASP A 383 -12.11 1.01 -16.83
N ASN A 384 -10.95 1.03 -17.49
CA ASN A 384 -9.89 1.98 -17.22
C ASN A 384 -10.29 3.44 -17.51
N PHE A 385 -11.36 3.68 -18.27
CA PHE A 385 -11.83 5.03 -18.60
C PHE A 385 -12.17 5.80 -17.32
N TRP A 386 -13.10 5.30 -16.50
CA TRP A 386 -13.54 5.97 -15.28
C TRP A 386 -12.45 6.05 -14.21
N LEU A 387 -11.61 5.01 -14.12
CA LEU A 387 -10.44 5.02 -13.24
C LEU A 387 -9.49 6.18 -13.59
N THR A 388 -9.33 6.47 -14.87
CA THR A 388 -8.45 7.53 -15.35
C THR A 388 -9.10 8.91 -15.21
N ILE A 389 -10.35 9.08 -15.62
CA ILE A 389 -10.96 10.43 -15.68
C ILE A 389 -11.54 10.89 -14.35
N HIS A 390 -12.25 10.02 -13.63
CA HIS A 390 -12.94 10.38 -12.39
C HIS A 390 -11.99 10.26 -11.20
N VAL A 391 -11.40 9.08 -11.00
CA VAL A 391 -10.63 8.78 -9.79
C VAL A 391 -9.34 9.59 -9.74
N LEU A 392 -8.62 9.78 -10.86
CA LEU A 392 -7.45 10.66 -10.86
C LEU A 392 -7.82 12.12 -10.61
N THR A 393 -8.91 12.62 -11.20
CA THR A 393 -9.34 14.02 -11.00
C THR A 393 -9.69 14.30 -9.55
N ILE A 394 -10.48 13.43 -8.92
CA ILE A 394 -10.87 13.62 -7.52
C ILE A 394 -9.68 13.45 -6.56
N THR A 395 -8.77 12.50 -6.81
CA THR A 395 -7.58 12.32 -5.96
C THR A 395 -6.52 13.42 -6.17
N LEU A 396 -6.43 14.03 -7.35
CA LEU A 396 -5.63 15.24 -7.56
C LEU A 396 -6.15 16.43 -6.72
N SER A 397 -7.46 16.52 -6.49
CA SER A 397 -8.01 17.51 -5.56
C SER A 397 -7.49 17.29 -4.13
N TYR A 398 -7.42 16.02 -3.68
CA TYR A 398 -6.91 15.67 -2.36
C TYR A 398 -5.43 16.06 -2.21
N ALA A 399 -4.63 15.90 -3.28
CA ALA A 399 -3.25 16.36 -3.30
C ALA A 399 -3.12 17.88 -3.18
N ALA A 400 -3.97 18.65 -3.90
CA ALA A 400 -4.00 20.09 -3.77
C ALA A 400 -4.38 20.52 -2.33
N PHE A 401 -5.40 19.90 -1.75
CA PHE A 401 -5.81 20.20 -0.36
C PHE A 401 -4.77 19.77 0.68
N ALA A 402 -4.08 18.65 0.47
CA ALA A 402 -2.98 18.23 1.35
C ALA A 402 -1.79 19.20 1.28
N LEU A 403 -1.50 19.74 0.09
CA LEU A 403 -0.51 20.81 -0.05
C LEU A 403 -0.96 22.10 0.64
N ALA A 404 -2.24 22.47 0.53
CA ALA A 404 -2.82 23.61 1.24
C ALA A 404 -2.75 23.44 2.76
N MET A 405 -2.97 22.23 3.28
CA MET A 405 -2.77 21.90 4.69
C MET A 405 -1.30 22.11 5.10
N GLY A 406 -0.34 21.67 4.29
CA GLY A 406 1.09 21.90 4.54
C GLY A 406 1.44 23.40 4.61
N PHE A 407 0.86 24.24 3.74
CA PHE A 407 0.96 25.70 3.86
C PHE A 407 0.33 26.22 5.15
N GLY A 408 -0.86 25.70 5.48
CA GLY A 408 -1.61 26.04 6.68
C GLY A 408 -0.78 25.78 7.94
N HIS A 409 -0.14 24.61 8.05
CA HIS A 409 0.71 24.26 9.19
C HIS A 409 1.88 25.22 9.38
N ILE A 410 2.57 25.58 8.29
CA ILE A 410 3.69 26.52 8.35
C ILE A 410 3.20 27.90 8.80
N LEU A 411 2.08 28.38 8.24
CA LEU A 411 1.51 29.67 8.62
C LEU A 411 1.04 29.69 10.07
N LEU A 412 0.29 28.68 10.53
CA LEU A 412 -0.14 28.55 11.93
C LEU A 412 1.05 28.58 12.89
N TRP A 413 2.15 27.89 12.55
CA TRP A 413 3.37 27.92 13.34
C TRP A 413 3.99 29.34 13.40
N ARG A 414 4.05 30.05 12.26
CA ARG A 414 4.53 31.44 12.21
C ARG A 414 3.65 32.38 13.05
N TYR A 415 2.33 32.27 12.92
CA TYR A 415 1.36 33.01 13.74
C TYR A 415 1.53 32.73 15.24
N ALA A 416 1.75 31.47 15.64
CA ALA A 416 1.93 31.09 17.03
C ALA A 416 3.25 31.63 17.63
N ARG A 417 4.30 31.73 16.81
CA ARG A 417 5.62 32.25 17.21
C ARG A 417 5.65 33.77 17.27
N ASN A 418 5.32 34.44 16.16
CA ASN A 418 5.36 35.89 16.02
C ASN A 418 4.06 36.43 15.39
N PRO A 419 3.00 36.68 16.21
CA PRO A 419 1.71 37.16 15.73
C PRO A 419 1.75 38.51 14.99
N SER A 420 2.77 39.34 15.25
CA SER A 420 2.96 40.67 14.64
C SER A 420 3.65 40.64 13.27
N ALA A 421 4.25 39.51 12.85
CA ALA A 421 5.00 39.40 11.59
C ALA A 421 4.11 39.19 10.33
N THR A 422 2.80 39.43 10.45
CA THR A 422 1.76 39.06 9.49
C THR A 422 1.92 39.66 8.09
N ARG A 423 2.53 40.85 7.96
CA ARG A 423 2.72 41.49 6.63
C ARG A 423 3.74 40.75 5.75
N ALA A 424 4.74 40.07 6.35
CA ALA A 424 5.78 39.37 5.58
C ALA A 424 5.28 38.08 4.91
N ASP A 425 4.14 37.54 5.37
CA ASP A 425 3.56 36.27 4.89
C ASP A 425 2.46 36.45 3.83
N GLN A 426 2.19 37.68 3.36
CA GLN A 426 1.15 37.96 2.35
C GLN A 426 1.26 37.09 1.09
N PRO A 427 2.46 36.84 0.51
CA PRO A 427 2.58 35.93 -0.62
C PRO A 427 2.07 34.52 -0.28
N MET A 428 2.38 33.97 0.89
CA MET A 428 1.94 32.63 1.28
C MET A 428 0.42 32.54 1.43
N HIS A 429 -0.23 33.57 1.96
CA HIS A 429 -1.69 33.63 2.02
C HIS A 429 -2.34 33.63 0.65
N PHE A 430 -1.77 34.38 -0.30
CA PHE A 430 -2.23 34.36 -1.69
C PHE A 430 -2.11 32.95 -2.30
N TRP A 431 -0.98 32.28 -2.12
CA TRP A 431 -0.76 30.94 -2.66
C TRP A 431 -1.64 29.88 -2.02
N LEU A 432 -1.83 29.94 -0.70
CA LEU A 432 -2.78 29.08 0.00
C LEU A 432 -4.16 29.19 -0.65
N TYR A 433 -4.65 30.42 -0.86
CA TYR A 433 -5.94 30.65 -1.50
C TYR A 433 -6.00 30.08 -2.94
N ARG A 434 -4.93 30.26 -3.74
CA ARG A 434 -4.84 29.70 -5.10
C ARG A 434 -4.85 28.17 -5.12
N VAL A 435 -4.14 27.53 -4.20
CA VAL A 435 -4.11 26.06 -4.10
C VAL A 435 -5.47 25.52 -3.68
N LEU A 436 -6.18 26.20 -2.78
CA LEU A 436 -7.56 25.86 -2.40
C LEU A 436 -8.52 25.98 -3.59
N GLN A 437 -8.40 27.03 -4.40
CA GLN A 437 -9.21 27.20 -5.62
C GLN A 437 -8.99 26.03 -6.60
N LEU A 438 -7.73 25.65 -6.84
CA LEU A 438 -7.40 24.50 -7.68
C LEU A 438 -8.03 23.21 -7.13
N GLY A 439 -7.91 22.97 -5.83
CA GLY A 439 -8.53 21.82 -5.17
C GLY A 439 -10.04 21.80 -5.34
N VAL A 440 -10.73 22.93 -5.17
CA VAL A 440 -12.19 23.02 -5.32
C VAL A 440 -12.64 22.74 -6.75
N ILE A 441 -11.94 23.28 -7.76
CA ILE A 441 -12.25 23.01 -9.17
C ILE A 441 -12.16 21.51 -9.47
N LEU A 442 -11.07 20.88 -9.03
CA LEU A 442 -10.85 19.44 -9.23
C LEU A 442 -11.84 18.59 -8.43
N LEU A 443 -12.18 18.98 -7.20
CA LEU A 443 -13.14 18.25 -6.36
C LEU A 443 -14.54 18.34 -6.93
N ALA A 444 -14.96 19.52 -7.39
CA ALA A 444 -16.26 19.72 -8.04
C ALA A 444 -16.36 18.89 -9.33
N ALA A 445 -15.37 19.00 -10.22
CA ALA A 445 -15.32 18.21 -11.44
C ALA A 445 -15.30 16.71 -11.14
N GLY A 446 -14.47 16.27 -10.19
CA GLY A 446 -14.39 14.89 -9.75
C GLY A 446 -15.72 14.37 -9.19
N THR A 447 -16.43 15.17 -8.38
CA THR A 447 -17.74 14.80 -7.81
C THR A 447 -18.79 14.63 -8.90
N ILE A 448 -18.83 15.54 -9.88
CA ILE A 448 -19.75 15.44 -11.03
C ILE A 448 -19.42 14.21 -11.87
N LEU A 449 -18.15 14.00 -12.23
CA LEU A 449 -17.71 12.82 -12.97
C LEU A 449 -18.03 11.52 -12.24
N GLY A 450 -17.98 11.54 -10.90
CA GLY A 450 -18.37 10.41 -10.05
C GLY A 450 -19.85 10.08 -10.17
N GLY A 451 -20.72 11.09 -10.20
CA GLY A 451 -22.15 10.88 -10.45
C GLY A 451 -22.43 10.33 -11.84
N VAL A 452 -21.70 10.78 -12.87
CA VAL A 452 -21.83 10.21 -14.23
C VAL A 452 -21.40 8.74 -14.26
N TRP A 453 -20.28 8.41 -13.61
CA TRP A 453 -19.82 7.03 -13.47
C TRP A 453 -20.84 6.15 -12.72
N ALA A 454 -21.43 6.68 -11.65
CA ALA A 454 -22.47 6.01 -10.89
C ALA A 454 -23.70 5.72 -11.77
N ASN A 455 -24.10 6.67 -12.62
CA ASN A 455 -25.20 6.47 -13.56
C ASN A 455 -24.89 5.37 -14.57
N TYR A 456 -23.66 5.34 -15.10
CA TYR A 456 -23.22 4.32 -16.04
C TYR A 456 -23.17 2.92 -15.39
N SER A 457 -22.77 2.85 -14.12
CA SER A 457 -22.52 1.58 -13.42
C SER A 457 -23.75 0.99 -12.72
N TRP A 458 -24.61 1.84 -12.17
CA TRP A 458 -25.76 1.44 -11.33
C TRP A 458 -27.08 2.06 -11.78
N GLY A 459 -27.13 2.77 -12.90
CA GLY A 459 -28.35 3.37 -13.44
C GLY A 459 -28.88 4.59 -12.66
N ARG A 460 -28.09 5.15 -11.73
CA ARG A 460 -28.44 6.35 -10.97
C ARG A 460 -27.26 7.32 -10.82
N PHE A 461 -27.51 8.61 -11.02
CA PHE A 461 -26.49 9.65 -10.88
C PHE A 461 -26.05 9.89 -9.42
N TRP A 462 -26.97 9.73 -8.47
CA TRP A 462 -26.72 9.97 -7.04
C TRP A 462 -27.66 9.10 -6.21
N GLY A 463 -27.20 8.65 -5.05
CA GLY A 463 -27.95 7.77 -4.16
C GLY A 463 -27.60 7.96 -2.68
N TRP A 464 -26.95 9.06 -2.31
CA TRP A 464 -26.68 9.46 -0.93
C TRP A 464 -25.91 8.41 -0.12
N ASP A 465 -25.12 7.57 -0.80
CA ASP A 465 -24.25 6.67 -0.05
C ASP A 465 -23.15 7.47 0.67
N PRO A 466 -22.50 6.88 1.69
CA PRO A 466 -21.53 7.61 2.48
C PRO A 466 -20.40 8.29 1.67
N LYS A 467 -19.94 7.70 0.55
CA LYS A 467 -18.89 8.35 -0.27
C LYS A 467 -19.40 9.55 -1.04
N GLU A 468 -20.55 9.40 -1.69
CA GLU A 468 -21.21 10.50 -2.40
C GLU A 468 -21.50 11.67 -1.42
N THR A 469 -22.09 11.35 -0.26
CA THR A 469 -22.44 12.35 0.77
C THR A 469 -21.21 13.09 1.30
N TRP A 470 -20.13 12.38 1.65
CA TRP A 470 -18.92 13.03 2.16
C TRP A 470 -18.14 13.79 1.09
N ALA A 471 -18.20 13.39 -0.19
CA ALA A 471 -17.65 14.18 -1.29
C ALA A 471 -18.37 15.54 -1.39
N LEU A 472 -19.70 15.56 -1.27
CA LEU A 472 -20.48 16.80 -1.24
C LEU A 472 -20.16 17.66 0.00
N ILE A 473 -20.10 17.05 1.20
CA ILE A 473 -19.74 17.77 2.43
C ILE A 473 -18.36 18.43 2.30
N ALA A 474 -17.36 17.67 1.82
CA ALA A 474 -16.01 18.20 1.61
C ALA A 474 -16.03 19.39 0.63
N LEU A 475 -16.77 19.28 -0.47
CA LEU A 475 -16.92 20.37 -1.45
C LEU A 475 -17.54 21.62 -0.80
N LEU A 476 -18.62 21.47 -0.04
CA LEU A 476 -19.29 22.57 0.65
C LEU A 476 -18.38 23.24 1.69
N CYS A 477 -17.61 22.48 2.47
CA CYS A 477 -16.65 23.02 3.43
C CYS A 477 -15.62 23.94 2.76
N TYR A 478 -15.07 23.53 1.61
CA TYR A 478 -14.09 24.34 0.88
C TYR A 478 -14.72 25.51 0.12
N ILE A 479 -15.91 25.36 -0.45
CA ILE A 479 -16.65 26.47 -1.06
C ILE A 479 -16.96 27.53 -0.01
N LEU A 480 -17.45 27.14 1.17
CA LEU A 480 -17.70 28.06 2.29
C LEU A 480 -16.43 28.79 2.71
N THR A 481 -15.30 28.08 2.76
CA THR A 481 -13.99 28.67 3.09
C THR A 481 -13.55 29.73 2.07
N LEU A 482 -13.65 29.42 0.78
CA LEU A 482 -13.29 30.37 -0.28
C LEU A 482 -14.26 31.56 -0.33
N HIS A 483 -15.56 31.30 -0.26
CA HIS A 483 -16.59 32.33 -0.25
C HIS A 483 -16.46 33.23 0.97
N GLY A 484 -16.24 32.68 2.17
CA GLY A 484 -16.03 33.46 3.39
C GLY A 484 -14.81 34.37 3.33
N ARG A 485 -13.75 33.98 2.61
CA ARG A 485 -12.59 34.86 2.36
C ARG A 485 -12.94 35.98 1.37
N LEU A 486 -13.69 35.67 0.31
CA LEU A 486 -14.11 36.63 -0.72
C LEU A 486 -15.10 37.66 -0.15
N ALA A 487 -16.08 37.21 0.64
CA ALA A 487 -17.10 38.03 1.27
C ALA A 487 -16.60 38.81 2.51
N GLY A 488 -15.32 38.66 2.88
CA GLY A 488 -14.71 39.38 4.00
C GLY A 488 -15.07 38.83 5.38
N TRP A 489 -15.77 37.71 5.48
CA TRP A 489 -16.09 37.07 6.77
C TRP A 489 -14.82 36.60 7.48
N TRP A 490 -13.83 36.14 6.70
CA TRP A 490 -12.65 35.47 7.21
C TRP A 490 -11.39 36.32 7.00
N THR A 491 -10.64 36.52 8.08
CA THR A 491 -9.31 37.12 8.03
C THR A 491 -8.30 36.16 7.39
N GLN A 492 -7.09 36.65 7.08
CA GLN A 492 -6.00 35.80 6.59
C GLN A 492 -5.67 34.64 7.56
N PHE A 493 -5.75 34.89 8.86
CA PHE A 493 -5.59 33.86 9.89
C PHE A 493 -6.76 32.85 9.86
N GLY A 494 -8.00 33.33 9.72
CA GLY A 494 -9.18 32.47 9.61
C GLY A 494 -9.12 31.51 8.42
N LEU A 495 -8.67 32.01 7.26
CA LEU A 495 -8.44 31.19 6.07
C LEU A 495 -7.42 30.06 6.32
N VAL A 496 -6.33 30.37 7.03
CA VAL A 496 -5.28 29.40 7.38
C VAL A 496 -5.80 28.31 8.32
N VAL A 497 -6.54 28.70 9.36
CA VAL A 497 -7.16 27.73 10.28
C VAL A 497 -8.08 26.79 9.52
N ALA A 498 -8.94 27.36 8.69
CA ALA A 498 -9.93 26.56 7.98
C ALA A 498 -9.35 25.71 6.85
N SER A 499 -8.24 26.10 6.22
CA SER A 499 -7.59 25.23 5.23
C SER A 499 -7.10 23.92 5.85
N VAL A 500 -6.65 23.97 7.10
CA VAL A 500 -6.23 22.79 7.88
C VAL A 500 -7.47 22.00 8.34
N VAL A 501 -8.46 22.66 8.95
CA VAL A 501 -9.66 21.98 9.45
C VAL A 501 -10.49 21.35 8.33
N CYS A 502 -10.64 21.99 7.17
CA CYS A 502 -11.39 21.44 6.03
C CYS A 502 -10.71 20.18 5.46
N PHE A 503 -9.41 19.99 5.65
CA PHE A 503 -8.72 18.78 5.22
C PHE A 503 -9.26 17.53 5.95
N LEU A 504 -9.81 17.70 7.15
CA LEU A 504 -10.47 16.62 7.89
C LEU A 504 -11.71 16.07 7.15
N ALA A 505 -12.40 16.91 6.37
CA ALA A 505 -13.52 16.45 5.54
C ALA A 505 -13.04 15.55 4.39
N VAL A 506 -11.88 15.86 3.79
CA VAL A 506 -11.24 15.00 2.78
C VAL A 506 -10.78 13.68 3.40
N LEU A 507 -10.15 13.74 4.57
CA LEU A 507 -9.75 12.56 5.33
C LEU A 507 -10.95 11.66 5.65
N MET A 508 -12.09 12.24 6.02
CA MET A 508 -13.32 11.49 6.25
C MET A 508 -13.89 10.88 4.97
N ALA A 509 -13.97 11.65 3.87
CA ALA A 509 -14.44 11.15 2.58
C ALA A 509 -13.58 9.99 2.04
N TRP A 510 -12.26 10.08 2.21
CA TRP A 510 -11.30 9.14 1.65
C TRP A 510 -10.95 7.97 2.58
N TYR A 511 -10.57 8.23 3.84
CA TYR A 511 -10.24 7.19 4.82
C TYR A 511 -11.47 6.79 5.66
N GLY A 512 -12.18 7.78 6.20
CA GLY A 512 -13.31 7.56 7.11
C GLY A 512 -14.42 6.69 6.52
N VAL A 513 -14.84 6.93 5.28
CA VAL A 513 -15.89 6.10 4.67
C VAL A 513 -15.44 4.65 4.48
N ASN A 514 -14.18 4.42 4.08
CA ASN A 514 -13.66 3.07 3.83
C ASN A 514 -13.47 2.27 5.13
N PHE A 515 -12.95 2.88 6.19
CA PHE A 515 -12.53 2.16 7.41
C PHE A 515 -13.41 2.39 8.64
N VAL A 516 -14.00 3.59 8.78
CA VAL A 516 -14.84 3.94 9.95
C VAL A 516 -16.30 3.61 9.68
N LEU A 517 -16.81 3.92 8.49
CA LEU A 517 -18.20 3.64 8.14
C LEU A 517 -18.38 2.27 7.50
N GLY A 518 -17.39 1.79 6.72
CA GLY A 518 -17.34 0.44 6.16
C GLY A 518 -18.56 0.06 5.30
N LYS A 519 -19.26 1.05 4.73
CA LYS A 519 -20.57 0.90 4.08
C LYS A 519 -20.61 1.64 2.75
N GLY A 520 -21.32 1.07 1.77
CA GLY A 520 -21.65 1.69 0.49
C GLY A 520 -21.04 0.98 -0.72
N LEU A 521 -21.69 1.13 -1.89
CA LEU A 521 -21.29 0.52 -3.17
C LEU A 521 -19.88 0.94 -3.62
N HIS A 522 -19.37 2.04 -3.07
CA HIS A 522 -18.07 2.58 -3.40
C HIS A 522 -16.93 2.14 -2.47
N SER A 523 -17.19 1.35 -1.43
CA SER A 523 -16.18 0.97 -0.43
C SER A 523 -15.22 -0.12 -0.95
N TYR A 524 -14.28 0.26 -1.81
CA TYR A 524 -13.23 -0.62 -2.35
C TYR A 524 -11.91 -0.55 -1.56
N GLY A 525 -11.86 0.23 -0.46
CA GLY A 525 -10.68 0.31 0.39
C GLY A 525 -10.48 -0.98 1.17
N PHE A 526 -9.86 -1.98 0.55
CA PHE A 526 -9.50 -3.22 1.23
C PHE A 526 -8.32 -2.95 2.17
N GLY A 527 -8.56 -3.13 3.47
CA GLY A 527 -7.57 -2.99 4.52
C GLY A 527 -8.21 -3.06 5.90
N ILE A 528 -7.47 -3.50 6.90
CA ILE A 528 -7.91 -3.45 8.30
C ILE A 528 -6.81 -2.73 9.09
N GLY A 529 -7.16 -1.66 9.80
CA GLY A 529 -6.24 -0.93 10.65
C GLY A 529 -5.86 0.48 10.15
N GLY A 530 -4.94 1.12 10.89
CA GLY A 530 -4.55 2.53 10.66
C GLY A 530 -5.40 3.55 11.42
N GLU A 531 -6.56 3.17 11.96
CA GLU A 531 -7.51 4.09 12.60
C GLU A 531 -6.87 4.87 13.75
N THR A 532 -6.03 4.20 14.54
CA THR A 532 -5.30 4.82 15.65
C THR A 532 -4.34 5.89 15.17
N TYR A 533 -3.68 5.69 14.03
CA TYR A 533 -2.74 6.66 13.45
C TYR A 533 -3.49 7.86 12.89
N VAL A 534 -4.57 7.59 12.15
CA VAL A 534 -5.44 8.64 11.61
C VAL A 534 -6.07 9.44 12.74
N ALA A 535 -6.64 8.79 13.76
CA ALA A 535 -7.20 9.46 14.94
C ALA A 535 -6.14 10.26 15.71
N SER A 536 -4.94 9.69 15.93
CA SER A 536 -3.84 10.39 16.60
C SER A 536 -3.40 11.63 15.81
N PHE A 537 -3.33 11.52 14.48
CA PHE A 537 -3.06 12.64 13.59
C PHE A 537 -4.14 13.72 13.71
N VAL A 538 -5.42 13.35 13.62
CA VAL A 538 -6.55 14.30 13.73
C VAL A 538 -6.54 15.01 15.08
N ILE A 539 -6.33 14.28 16.18
CA ILE A 539 -6.26 14.86 17.52
C ILE A 539 -5.06 15.81 17.64
N ALA A 540 -3.87 15.38 17.22
CA ALA A 540 -2.67 16.21 17.26
C ALA A 540 -2.81 17.48 16.40
N ASP A 541 -3.43 17.36 15.23
CA ASP A 541 -3.66 18.47 14.30
C ASP A 541 -4.65 19.49 14.89
N LEU A 542 -5.77 19.03 15.46
CA LEU A 542 -6.74 19.89 16.14
C LEU A 542 -6.16 20.57 17.38
N LEU A 543 -5.34 19.85 18.17
CA LEU A 543 -4.62 20.45 19.30
C LEU A 543 -3.64 21.53 18.85
N PHE A 544 -2.92 21.30 17.75
CA PHE A 544 -2.02 22.28 17.16
C PHE A 544 -2.77 23.53 16.66
N VAL A 545 -3.89 23.34 15.97
CA VAL A 545 -4.77 24.44 15.54
C VAL A 545 -5.29 25.22 16.75
N GLY A 546 -5.77 24.53 17.79
CA GLY A 546 -6.24 25.13 19.04
C GLY A 546 -5.15 25.96 19.74
N PHE A 547 -3.93 25.42 19.82
CA PHE A 547 -2.76 26.13 20.35
C PHE A 547 -2.45 27.41 19.55
N ALA A 548 -2.45 27.33 18.21
CA ALA A 548 -2.21 28.50 17.36
C ALA A 548 -3.28 29.58 17.52
N ILE A 549 -4.57 29.19 17.61
CA ILE A 549 -5.69 30.10 17.87
C ILE A 549 -5.53 30.79 19.24
N TRP A 550 -5.21 30.01 20.28
CA TRP A 550 -5.00 30.55 21.63
C TRP A 550 -3.87 31.58 21.66
N ARG A 551 -2.70 31.25 21.08
CA ARG A 551 -1.56 32.17 20.98
C ARG A 551 -1.89 33.45 20.23
N TYR A 552 -2.56 33.34 19.08
CA TYR A 552 -2.95 34.49 18.27
C TYR A 552 -3.94 35.42 18.98
N ARG A 553 -4.90 34.86 19.73
CA ARG A 553 -5.86 35.64 20.53
C ARG A 553 -5.19 36.31 21.73
N ALA A 554 -4.28 35.60 22.40
CA ALA A 554 -3.55 36.14 23.55
C ALA A 554 -2.71 37.36 23.17
N SER A 555 -2.02 37.33 22.02
CA SER A 555 -1.21 38.47 21.59
C SER A 555 -2.03 39.71 21.24
N LYS A 556 -3.23 39.56 20.67
CA LYS A 556 -4.10 40.69 20.36
C LYS A 556 -4.60 41.42 21.62
N ARG A 557 -4.86 40.66 22.70
CA ARG A 557 -5.27 41.24 23.99
C ARG A 557 -4.17 42.07 24.65
N VAL A 558 -2.90 41.71 24.42
CA VAL A 558 -1.75 42.45 24.96
C VAL A 558 -1.53 43.78 24.21
N THR A 559 -1.75 43.80 22.89
CA THR A 559 -1.60 45.02 22.08
C THR A 559 -2.74 46.04 22.27
N SER A 560 -3.95 45.60 22.61
CA SER A 560 -5.09 46.50 22.88
C SER A 560 -5.02 47.24 24.22
N GLY A 561 -3.97 47.04 25.02
CA GLY A 561 -3.69 47.78 26.26
C GLY A 561 -2.84 49.04 26.07
N ALA A 562 -2.40 49.35 24.84
CA ALA A 562 -1.71 50.59 24.48
C ALA A 562 -2.67 51.47 23.65
N PRO A 563 -2.75 52.80 23.89
CA PRO A 563 -3.71 53.66 23.20
C PRO A 563 -3.42 53.69 21.70
N GLU A 564 -4.41 53.28 20.91
CA GLU A 564 -4.34 53.15 19.46
C GLU A 564 -4.57 54.52 18.81
N VAL A 565 -3.55 55.07 18.12
CA VAL A 565 -3.72 56.24 17.26
C VAL A 565 -4.49 55.81 16.02
N ALA A 566 -5.67 56.39 15.83
CA ALA A 566 -6.59 56.11 14.75
C ALA A 566 -6.02 56.51 13.38
N GLY A 567 -6.02 55.57 12.43
CA GLY A 567 -5.84 55.92 11.02
C GLY A 567 -5.30 54.79 10.15
N GLU A 568 -6.16 53.85 9.74
CA GLU A 568 -6.02 53.14 8.46
C GLU A 568 -7.31 52.34 8.17
N ARG A 569 -8.34 53.03 7.66
CA ARG A 569 -9.32 52.41 6.75
C ARG A 569 -9.02 52.99 5.37
N VAL A 570 -8.56 52.16 4.44
CA VAL A 570 -8.50 52.52 3.01
C VAL A 570 -9.73 51.93 2.33
N ALA A 571 -10.31 52.75 1.45
CA ALA A 571 -11.54 52.53 0.70
C ALA A 571 -11.41 51.47 -0.40
N VAL A 572 -12.61 51.03 -0.83
CA VAL A 572 -13.02 49.98 -1.77
C VAL A 572 -12.09 49.72 -2.95
#